data_AF-A0A7V8J5M7-F1
#
_entry.id   AF-A0A7V8J5M7-F1
#
_cell.length_a   1.000
_cell.length_b   1.000
_cell.length_c   1.000
_cell.angle_alpha   90.00
_cell.angle_beta   90.00
_cell.angle_gamma   90.00
#
_symmetry.space_group_name_H-M   'P 1'
#
loop_
_entity.id
_entity.type
_entity.pdbx_description
1 polymer ?
#
loop_
_entity_poly.entity_id
_entity_poly.type
_entity_poly.pdbx_seq_one_letter_code
_entity_poly.pdbx_strand_id
1 'polypeptide(L)' 'MTRLTTTQLHAIADWCRERQMLPDRITGSDVAAACKSLGIPQDGDLDLYEVKEVGSLCEAE' A
#
# COMPACT_ATOMS: atom_id res chain seq x y z
N MET A 1 -14.95 -7.32 -4.09
CA MET A 1 -13.57 -6.85 -4.29
C MET A 1 -13.59 -5.34 -4.22
N THR A 2 -13.32 -4.79 -3.04
CA THR A 2 -13.33 -3.35 -2.80
C THR A 2 -11.92 -2.85 -3.08
N ARG A 3 -11.69 -2.36 -4.30
CA ARG A 3 -10.37 -1.88 -4.72
C ARG A 3 -9.98 -0.64 -3.93
N LEU A 4 -8.71 -0.53 -3.56
CA LEU A 4 -8.15 0.69 -2.99
C LEU A 4 -8.31 1.85 -3.99
N THR A 5 -8.69 3.00 -3.46
CA THR A 5 -8.73 4.24 -4.22
C THR A 5 -7.32 4.81 -4.36
N THR A 6 -7.08 5.63 -5.39
CA THR A 6 -5.79 6.28 -5.61
C THR A 6 -5.28 7.03 -4.37
N THR A 7 -6.17 7.72 -3.64
CA THR A 7 -5.82 8.39 -2.37
C THR A 7 -5.33 7.41 -1.29
N GLN A 8 -5.92 6.24 -1.19
CA GLN A 8 -5.50 5.21 -0.25
C GLN A 8 -4.14 4.61 -0.64
N LEU A 9 -3.91 4.37 -1.93
CA LEU A 9 -2.61 3.90 -2.43
C LEU A 9 -1.49 4.88 -2.10
N HIS A 10 -1.72 6.19 -2.29
CA HIS A 10 -0.76 7.22 -1.88
C HIS A 10 -0.52 7.25 -0.37
N ALA A 11 -1.56 7.16 0.44
CA ALA A 11 -1.41 7.14 1.90
C ALA A 11 -0.61 5.92 2.38
N ILE A 12 -0.82 4.76 1.74
CA ILE A 12 -0.07 3.53 2.02
C ILE A 12 1.39 3.67 1.58
N ALA A 13 1.65 4.23 0.39
CA ALA A 13 3.00 4.46 -0.10
C ALA A 13 3.78 5.42 0.83
N ASP A 14 3.13 6.48 1.30
CA ASP A 14 3.70 7.42 2.27
C ASP A 14 4.03 6.71 3.60
N TRP A 15 3.10 5.91 4.12
CA TRP A 15 3.31 5.11 5.33
C TRP A 15 4.49 4.14 5.21
N CYS A 16 4.66 3.51 4.04
CA CYS A 16 5.80 2.64 3.72
C CYS A 16 7.11 3.44 3.65
N ARG A 17 7.09 4.63 3.05
CA ARG A 17 8.25 5.52 2.93
C ARG A 17 8.71 6.04 4.29
N GLU A 18 7.80 6.46 5.16
CA GLU A 18 8.11 6.88 6.54
C GLU A 18 8.88 5.80 7.32
N ARG A 19 8.63 4.53 6.98
CA ARG A 19 9.27 3.36 7.59
C ARG A 19 10.52 2.88 6.85
N GLN A 20 10.97 3.65 5.85
CA GLN A 20 12.10 3.33 4.98
C GLN A 20 11.98 1.95 4.34
N MET A 21 10.75 1.52 4.04
CA MET A 21 10.50 0.27 3.35
C MET A 21 10.98 0.38 1.91
N LEU A 22 11.63 -0.67 1.42
CA LEU A 22 12.09 -0.69 0.04
C LEU A 22 10.89 -0.92 -0.89
N PRO A 23 10.65 -0.06 -1.89
CA PRO A 23 9.51 -0.18 -2.81
C PRO A 23 9.46 -1.55 -3.50
N ASP A 24 10.62 -2.09 -3.87
CA ASP A 24 10.78 -3.42 -4.48
C ASP A 24 10.48 -4.59 -3.52
N ARG A 25 10.48 -4.33 -2.20
CA ARG A 25 10.16 -5.33 -1.16
C ARG A 25 8.76 -5.17 -0.57
N ILE A 26 7.94 -4.23 -1.06
CA ILE A 26 6.58 -4.07 -0.55
C ILE A 26 5.77 -5.32 -0.93
N THR A 27 5.26 -6.01 0.09
CA THR A 27 4.40 -7.18 -0.07
C THR A 27 2.96 -6.84 0.28
N GLY A 28 2.02 -7.72 -0.10
CA GLY A 28 0.62 -7.58 0.30
C GLY A 28 0.43 -7.53 1.83
N SER A 29 1.35 -8.13 2.61
CA SER A 29 1.33 -8.03 4.07
C SER A 29 1.68 -6.63 4.57
N ASP A 30 2.61 -5.93 3.91
CA ASP A 30 2.99 -4.56 4.26
C ASP A 30 1.85 -3.59 3.93
N VAL A 31 1.24 -3.76 2.76
CA VAL A 31 0.06 -2.98 2.35
C VAL A 31 -1.11 -3.22 3.31
N ALA A 32 -1.37 -4.47 3.72
CA ALA A 32 -2.41 -4.78 4.71
C ALA A 32 -2.11 -4.17 6.09
N ALA A 33 -0.84 -4.18 6.52
CA ALA A 33 -0.41 -3.55 7.75
C ALA A 33 -0.60 -2.02 7.70
N ALA A 34 -0.26 -1.40 6.58
CA ALA A 34 -0.50 0.02 6.33
C ALA A 34 -2.00 0.35 6.35
N CYS A 35 -2.83 -0.43 5.63
CA CYS A 35 -4.28 -0.28 5.67
C CYS A 35 -4.83 -0.32 7.09
N LYS A 36 -4.38 -1.31 7.90
CA LYS A 36 -4.78 -1.43 9.31
C LYS A 36 -4.30 -0.25 10.15
N SER A 37 -3.08 0.23 9.93
CA SER A 37 -2.51 1.37 10.66
C SER A 37 -3.20 2.70 10.30
N LEU A 38 -3.63 2.84 9.05
CA LEU A 38 -4.30 4.04 8.52
C LEU A 38 -5.82 4.01 8.73
N GLY A 39 -6.38 2.91 9.26
CA GLY A 39 -7.81 2.72 9.43
C GLY A 39 -8.57 2.58 8.11
N ILE A 40 -7.89 2.16 7.04
CA ILE A 40 -8.49 1.94 5.72
C ILE A 40 -9.30 0.63 5.77
N PRO A 41 -10.62 0.66 5.53
CA PRO A 41 -11.43 -0.54 5.50
C PRO A 41 -11.09 -1.34 4.23
N GLN A 42 -10.23 -2.35 4.38
CA GLN A 42 -9.91 -3.32 3.36
C GLN A 42 -10.92 -4.48 3.43
N ASP A 43 -11.95 -4.43 2.59
CA ASP A 43 -12.94 -5.50 2.47
C ASP A 43 -12.54 -6.42 1.30
N GLY A 44 -11.59 -7.32 1.58
CA GLY A 44 -11.07 -8.31 0.63
C GLY A 44 -9.58 -8.59 0.74
N ASP A 45 -9.13 -9.56 -0.05
CA ASP A 45 -7.71 -9.84 -0.30
C ASP A 45 -7.14 -8.74 -1.23
N LEU A 46 -5.90 -8.30 -0.97
CA LEU A 46 -5.22 -7.31 -1.82
C LEU A 46 -4.73 -7.99 -3.09
N ASP A 47 -5.06 -7.43 -4.24
CA ASP A 47 -4.55 -7.95 -5.50
C ASP A 47 -3.09 -7.56 -5.72
N LEU A 48 -2.35 -8.39 -6.47
CA LEU A 48 -0.96 -8.12 -6.86
C LEU A 48 -0.82 -6.77 -7.59
N TYR A 49 -1.87 -6.31 -8.27
CA TYR A 49 -1.91 -5.00 -8.89
C TYR A 49 -1.77 -3.87 -7.84
N GLU A 50 -2.52 -3.94 -6.73
CA GLU A 50 -2.52 -2.90 -5.68
C GLU A 50 -1.16 -2.84 -4.99
N VAL A 51 -0.55 -3.99 -4.73
CA VAL A 51 0.80 -4.09 -4.14
C VAL A 51 1.84 -3.45 -5.06
N LYS A 52 1.76 -3.71 -6.37
CA LYS A 52 2.66 -3.11 -7.35
C LYS A 52 2.47 -1.60 -7.50
N GLU A 53 1.23 -1.12 -7.45
CA GLU A 53 0.96 0.31 -7.48
C GLU A 53 1.57 1.01 -6.27
N VAL A 54 1.39 0.46 -5.05
CA VAL A 54 2.03 1.00 -3.85
C VAL A 54 3.55 1.03 -3.98
N GLY A 55 4.17 -0.06 -4.46
CA GLY A 55 5.61 -0.13 -4.73
C GLY A 55 6.08 0.98 -5.67
N SER A 56 5.36 1.17 -6.77
CA SER A 56 5.68 2.19 -7.77
C SER A 56 5.54 3.61 -7.22
N LEU A 57 4.50 3.87 -6.43
CA LEU A 57 4.28 5.17 -5.78
C LEU A 57 5.32 5.46 -4.69
N CYS A 58 5.80 4.42 -4.00
CA CYS A 58 6.82 4.55 -2.96
C CYS A 58 8.21 4.88 -3.55
N GLU A 59 8.51 4.43 -4.78
CA GLU A 59 9.75 4.75 -5.53
C GLU A 59 9.75 6.16 -6.13
N ALA A 60 8.59 6.75 -6.41
CA ALA A 60 8.45 7.93 -7.26
C ALA A 60 8.81 9.31 -6.63
N GLU A 61 9.60 9.40 -5.56
CA GLU A 61 10.22 10.68 -5.09
C GLU A 61 11.69 10.54 -4.75
#